data_AF-A0A1Y1WS40-F1
#
_entry.id   AF-A0A1Y1WS40-F1
#
_cell.length_a   1.000
_cell.length_b   1.000
_cell.length_c   1.000
_cell.angle_alpha   90.00
_cell.angle_beta   90.00
_cell.angle_gamma   90.00
#
_symmetry.space_group_name_H-M   'P 1'
#
loop_
_entity.id
_entity.type
_entity.pdbx_description
1 polymer ?
#
loop_
_entity_poly.entity_id
_entity_poly.type
_entity_poly.pdbx_seq_one_letter_code
_entity_poly.pdbx_strand_id
1 'polypeptide(L)'
;MKARVLLISGKMDNLWPSTQSGELIIERLKEKNYSYPYEHLIFEHGSHLMVPFDTMNGKIFKAERQYPEDAKKYKKEHMNKLIETFKIW
;
A
#
# COMPACT_ATOMS: atom_id res chain seq x y z
N MET A 1 -8.38 -19.34 0.14
CA MET A 1 -6.96 -18.93 0.21
C MET A 1 -6.42 -19.25 1.60
N LYS A 2 -5.23 -19.82 1.73
CA LYS A 2 -4.57 -20.11 3.01
C LYS A 2 -3.23 -19.36 3.07
N ALA A 3 -3.27 -18.04 3.23
CA ALA A 3 -2.09 -17.20 3.11
C ALA A 3 -2.22 -15.94 3.96
N ARG A 4 -1.09 -15.37 4.40
CA ARG A 4 -1.08 -14.01 4.96
C ARG A 4 -1.45 -13.02 3.85
N VAL A 5 -2.24 -12.01 4.19
CA VAL A 5 -2.62 -10.91 3.27
C VAL A 5 -1.99 -9.61 3.75
N LEU A 6 -1.19 -8.98 2.90
CA LEU A 6 -0.70 -7.62 3.09
C LEU A 6 -1.29 -6.76 1.99
N LEU A 7 -2.13 -5.80 2.36
CA LEU A 7 -2.62 -4.76 1.46
C LEU A 7 -1.84 -3.48 1.72
N ILE A 8 -1.52 -2.77 0.65
CA ILE A 8 -0.80 -1.49 0.74
C ILE A 8 -1.49 -0.53 -0.22
N SER A 9 -1.84 0.65 0.27
CA SER A 9 -2.54 1.68 -0.52
C SER A 9 -2.09 3.08 -0.15
N GLY A 10 -2.31 4.02 -1.04
CA GLY A 10 -2.09 5.44 -0.79
C GLY A 10 -3.39 6.24 -0.93
N LYS A 11 -3.66 7.17 -0.02
CA LYS A 11 -4.88 8.01 -0.08
C LYS A 11 -4.85 9.03 -1.22
N MET A 12 -3.68 9.30 -1.79
CA MET A 12 -3.51 10.12 -2.99
C MET A 12 -3.39 9.27 -4.26
N ASP A 13 -3.89 8.04 -4.24
CA ASP A 13 -4.13 7.28 -5.45
C ASP A 13 -5.32 7.89 -6.21
N ASN A 14 -4.99 8.66 -7.24
CA ASN A 14 -5.98 9.33 -8.09
C ASN A 14 -6.38 8.50 -9.32
N LEU A 15 -5.86 7.28 -9.48
CA LEU A 15 -6.22 6.41 -10.61
C LEU A 15 -7.39 5.47 -10.25
N TRP A 16 -7.44 5.00 -9.01
CA TRP A 16 -8.56 4.21 -8.48
C TRP A 16 -8.69 4.37 -6.97
N PRO A 17 -9.82 3.97 -6.35
CA PRO A 17 -10.01 4.12 -4.91
C PRO A 17 -9.31 2.99 -4.12
N SER A 18 -7.97 2.93 -4.15
CA SER A 18 -7.22 1.80 -3.57
C SER A 18 -7.37 1.68 -2.05
N THR A 19 -7.41 2.79 -1.31
CA THR A 19 -7.65 2.74 0.15
C THR A 19 -9.04 2.21 0.48
N GLN A 20 -10.10 2.75 -0.15
CA GLN A 20 -11.47 2.26 0.06
C GLN A 20 -11.62 0.79 -0.35
N SER A 21 -10.98 0.38 -1.46
CA SER A 21 -10.97 -1.01 -1.90
C SER A 21 -10.28 -1.91 -0.88
N GLY A 22 -9.16 -1.47 -0.30
CA GLY A 22 -8.46 -2.19 0.76
C GLY A 22 -9.30 -2.33 2.03
N GLU A 23 -9.98 -1.26 2.45
CA GLU A 23 -10.89 -1.29 3.61
C GLU A 23 -12.02 -2.31 3.41
N LEU A 24 -12.66 -2.32 2.23
CA LEU A 24 -13.70 -3.30 1.88
C LEU A 24 -13.17 -4.74 1.88
N ILE A 25 -11.91 -4.96 1.45
CA ILE A 25 -11.28 -6.28 1.53
C ILE A 25 -11.08 -6.69 3.00
N ILE A 26 -10.60 -5.78 3.85
CA ILE A 26 -10.40 -6.05 5.28
C ILE A 26 -11.74 -6.39 5.96
N GLU A 27 -12.80 -5.65 5.67
CA GLU A 27 -14.15 -5.95 6.15
C GLU A 27 -14.60 -7.35 5.72
N ARG A 28 -14.44 -7.68 4.43
CA ARG A 28 -14.79 -9.01 3.92
C ARG A 28 -14.00 -10.13 4.60
N LEU A 29 -12.70 -9.93 4.87
CA LEU A 29 -11.88 -10.91 5.58
C LEU A 29 -12.36 -11.12 7.01
N LYS A 30 -12.76 -10.05 7.70
CA LYS A 30 -13.39 -10.11 9.03
C LYS A 30 -14.72 -10.88 8.99
N GLU A 31 -15.64 -10.51 8.09
CA GLU A 31 -16.95 -11.14 7.94
C GLU A 31 -16.88 -12.65 7.68
N LYS A 32 -15.85 -13.10 6.96
CA LYS A 32 -15.64 -14.51 6.62
C LYS A 32 -14.79 -15.27 7.63
N ASN A 33 -14.48 -14.66 8.79
CA ASN A 33 -13.63 -15.23 9.83
C ASN A 33 -12.31 -15.78 9.24
N TYR A 34 -11.66 -14.98 8.40
CA TYR A 34 -10.42 -15.39 7.74
C TYR A 34 -9.35 -15.72 8.79
N SER A 35 -8.83 -16.94 8.75
CA SER A 35 -8.03 -17.52 9.84
C SER A 35 -6.53 -17.24 9.75
N TYR A 36 -6.06 -16.58 8.69
CA TYR A 36 -4.66 -16.21 8.52
C TYR A 36 -4.47 -14.71 8.76
N PRO A 37 -3.27 -14.25 9.18
CA PRO A 37 -3.04 -12.83 9.42
C PRO A 37 -3.32 -11.98 8.18
N TYR A 38 -3.97 -10.85 8.39
CA TYR A 38 -4.18 -9.85 7.36
C TYR A 38 -3.95 -8.45 7.93
N GLU A 39 -3.39 -7.57 7.11
CA GLU A 39 -3.13 -6.19 7.45
C GLU A 39 -3.28 -5.28 6.23
N HIS A 40 -3.59 -4.00 6.49
CA HIS A 40 -3.69 -2.97 5.47
C HIS A 40 -2.90 -1.74 5.89
N LEU A 41 -1.81 -1.49 5.19
CA LEU A 41 -0.97 -0.31 5.38
C LEU A 41 -1.46 0.81 4.46
N ILE A 42 -1.77 1.96 5.06
CA ILE A 42 -2.31 3.12 4.35
C ILE A 42 -1.33 4.29 4.50
N PHE A 43 -0.89 4.83 3.36
CA PHE A 43 0.00 5.98 3.30
C PHE A 43 -0.80 7.25 2.97
N GLU A 44 -0.76 8.25 3.84
CA GLU A 44 -1.55 9.49 3.71
C GLU A 44 -1.26 10.22 2.39
N HIS A 45 0.03 10.43 2.09
CA HIS A 45 0.48 11.01 0.82
C HIS A 45 0.98 9.94 -0.17
N GLY A 46 0.51 8.70 -0.04
CA GLY A 46 0.88 7.62 -0.96
C GLY A 46 0.17 7.76 -2.31
N SER A 47 0.91 7.54 -3.40
CA SER A 47 0.38 7.53 -4.76
C SER A 47 -0.02 6.12 -5.21
N HIS A 48 -0.42 6.01 -6.48
CA HIS A 48 -0.64 4.72 -7.14
C HIS A 48 0.64 3.88 -7.27
N LEU A 49 1.80 4.51 -7.51
CA LEU A 49 3.07 3.80 -7.73
C LEU A 49 4.05 4.07 -6.59
N MET A 50 4.07 3.19 -5.59
CA MET A 50 5.00 3.23 -4.46
C MET A 50 6.19 2.28 -4.64
N VAL A 51 6.76 2.20 -5.85
CA VAL A 51 7.91 1.33 -6.16
C VAL A 51 9.25 1.93 -5.71
N PRO A 52 10.27 1.13 -5.33
CA PRO A 52 11.52 1.63 -4.74
C PRO A 52 12.52 2.26 -5.74
N PHE A 53 12.05 2.68 -6.90
CA PHE A 53 12.84 3.36 -7.91
C PHE A 53 12.06 4.56 -8.46
N ASP A 54 12.79 5.52 -9.02
CA ASP A 54 12.16 6.65 -9.68
C ASP A 54 11.66 6.21 -11.05
N THR A 55 10.35 6.31 -11.24
CA THR A 55 9.73 6.11 -12.53
C THR A 55 9.83 7.42 -13.30
N MET A 56 10.10 7.38 -14.62
CA MET A 56 10.04 8.59 -15.46
C MET A 56 8.67 9.29 -15.33
N ASN A 57 7.63 8.51 -15.05
CA ASN A 57 6.26 8.95 -14.83
C ASN A 57 5.94 9.35 -13.38
N GLY A 58 6.88 9.26 -12.44
CA GLY A 58 6.63 9.53 -11.02
C GLY A 58 6.10 10.96 -10.80
N LYS A 59 6.59 11.91 -11.60
CA LYS A 59 6.11 13.30 -11.58
C LYS A 59 4.66 13.48 -12.06
N ILE A 60 4.04 12.48 -12.66
CA ILE A 60 2.63 12.50 -13.10
C ILE A 60 1.68 12.34 -11.90
N PHE A 61 2.15 11.76 -10.80
CA PHE A 61 1.33 11.58 -9.61
C PHE A 61 1.35 12.82 -8.72
N LYS A 62 0.19 13.12 -8.13
CA LYS A 62 -0.01 14.32 -7.29
C LYS A 62 0.85 14.27 -6.03
N ALA A 63 0.92 13.10 -5.39
CA ALA A 63 1.72 12.85 -4.20
C ALA A 63 3.20 13.17 -4.40
N GLU A 64 3.81 12.68 -5.49
CA GLU A 64 5.22 12.86 -5.81
C GLU A 64 5.55 14.32 -6.13
N ARG A 65 4.59 15.09 -6.64
CA ARG A 65 4.76 16.53 -6.88
C ARG A 65 4.62 17.37 -5.61
N GLN A 66 3.65 17.03 -4.75
CA GLN A 66 3.30 17.84 -3.58
C GLN A 66 4.08 17.44 -2.32
N TYR A 67 4.41 16.16 -2.20
CA TYR A 67 5.03 15.53 -1.03
C TYR A 67 6.20 14.62 -1.44
N PRO A 68 7.24 15.14 -2.11
CA PRO A 68 8.34 14.33 -2.63
C PRO A 68 9.11 13.57 -1.54
N GLU A 69 9.28 14.16 -0.35
CA GLU A 69 9.97 13.52 0.78
C GLU A 69 9.16 12.35 1.36
N ASP A 70 7.84 12.53 1.50
CA ASP A 70 6.96 11.44 1.95
C ASP A 70 6.90 10.32 0.91
N ALA A 71 6.83 10.65 -0.38
CA ALA A 71 6.89 9.66 -1.45
C ALA A 71 8.18 8.82 -1.36
N LYS A 72 9.34 9.46 -1.15
CA LYS A 72 10.62 8.75 -0.98
C LYS A 72 10.63 7.88 0.28
N LYS A 73 10.11 8.39 1.40
CA LYS A 73 9.99 7.66 2.67
C LYS A 73 9.09 6.43 2.53
N TYR A 74 7.89 6.61 1.97
CA TYR A 74 6.89 5.55 1.83
C TYR A 74 7.34 4.44 0.88
N LYS A 75 8.07 4.76 -0.20
CA LYS A 75 8.71 3.73 -1.05
C LYS A 75 9.63 2.82 -0.26
N LYS A 76 10.40 3.36 0.70
CA LYS A 76 11.28 2.58 1.57
C LYS A 76 10.49 1.79 2.62
N GLU A 77 9.50 2.40 3.26
CA GLU A 77 8.66 1.73 4.27
C GLU A 77 7.85 0.58 3.66
N HIS A 78 7.28 0.79 2.48
CA HIS A 78 6.62 -0.24 1.68
C HIS A 78 7.55 -1.45 1.46
N MET A 79 8.76 -1.24 0.95
CA MET A 79 9.69 -2.34 0.67
C MET A 79 10.13 -3.07 1.94
N ASN A 80 10.41 -2.35 3.01
CA ASN A 80 10.77 -2.95 4.29
C ASN A 80 9.63 -3.84 4.81
N LYS A 81 8.40 -3.34 4.73
CA LYS A 81 7.21 -4.09 5.16
C LYS A 81 7.03 -5.36 4.34
N LEU A 82 7.18 -5.28 3.02
CA LEU A 82 7.11 -6.44 2.13
C LEU A 82 8.13 -7.53 2.54
N ILE A 83 9.39 -7.13 2.77
CA ILE A 83 10.46 -8.05 3.19
C ILE A 83 10.17 -8.66 4.56
N GLU A 84 9.72 -7.86 5.52
CA GLU A 84 9.34 -8.32 6.86
C GLU A 84 8.22 -9.36 6.78
N THR A 85 7.17 -9.07 6.02
CA THR A 85 6.01 -9.95 5.82
C THR A 85 6.43 -11.30 5.24
N PHE A 86 7.39 -11.33 4.30
CA PHE A 86 7.94 -12.57 3.74
C PHE A 86 8.87 -13.34 4.69
N LYS A 87 9.59 -12.67 5.58
CA LYS A 87 10.45 -13.34 6.58
C LYS A 87 9.66 -14.10 7.64
N ILE A 88 8.45 -13.63 7.92
CA ILE A 88 7.55 -14.21 8.94
C ILE A 88 6.56 -15.18 8.25
N TRP A 89 6.84 -15.62 7.02
CA TRP A 89 5.98 -16.56 6.30
C TRP A 89 6.53 -17.98 6.33
#